data_AF-A0A1V5BL56-F1
#
_entry.id   AF-A0A1V5BL56-F1
#
_cell.length_a   1.000
_cell.length_b   1.000
_cell.length_c   1.000
_cell.angle_alpha   90.00
_cell.angle_beta   90.00
_cell.angle_gamma   90.00
#
_symmetry.space_group_name_H-M   'P 1'
#
loop_
_entity.id
_entity.type
_entity.pdbx_description
1 polymer ?
#
loop_
_entity_poly.entity_id
_entity_poly.type
_entity_poly.pdbx_seq_one_letter_code
_entity_poly.pdbx_strand_id
1 'polypeptide(L)'
;MADLINVSPDAMRTKAGELRKSSANIQSIIGQVKSEISSMKSTWEGAAAEKYVTQFNQLSDDFQERYDVIENYAIFLENAAQEFADAESANVTEEDNLLT
;
A
#
# COMPACT_ATOMS: atom_id res chain seq x y z
N MET A 1 -3.29 20.45 -27.82
CA MET A 1 -2.43 20.04 -26.70
C MET A 1 -3.22 20.29 -25.43
N ALA A 2 -4.03 19.31 -25.04
CA ALA A 2 -4.84 19.40 -23.82
C ALA A 2 -3.89 19.48 -22.62
N ASP A 3 -4.27 20.28 -21.61
CA ASP A 3 -3.64 20.30 -20.29
C ASP A 3 -3.53 18.86 -19.76
N LEU A 4 -2.39 18.24 -20.06
CA LEU A 4 -2.06 16.90 -19.63
C LEU A 4 -1.96 16.97 -18.12
N ILE A 5 -2.88 16.30 -17.42
CA ILE A 5 -2.78 16.09 -15.99
C ILE A 5 -1.32 15.71 -15.71
N ASN A 6 -0.62 16.56 -14.94
CA ASN A 6 0.83 16.55 -14.75
C ASN A 6 1.33 15.36 -13.89
N VAL A 7 0.62 14.23 -13.96
CA VAL A 7 0.89 12.99 -13.24
C VAL A 7 1.18 11.93 -14.29
N SER A 8 2.46 11.65 -14.53
CA SER A 8 2.87 10.61 -15.48
C SER A 8 2.47 9.22 -14.95
N PRO A 9 2.20 8.24 -15.84
CA PRO A 9 2.05 6.83 -15.47
C PRO A 9 3.18 6.32 -14.55
N ASP A 10 4.40 6.78 -14.78
CA ASP A 10 5.57 6.43 -13.96
C ASP A 10 5.48 6.99 -12.54
N ALA A 11 4.97 8.21 -12.36
CA ALA A 11 4.74 8.78 -11.05
C ALA A 11 3.67 7.99 -10.28
N MET A 12 2.60 7.54 -10.95
CA MET A 12 1.56 6.70 -10.33
C MET A 12 2.10 5.35 -9.88
N ARG A 13 2.86 4.65 -10.75
CA ARG A 13 3.54 3.38 -10.41
C ARG A 13 4.53 3.56 -9.26
N THR A 14 5.29 4.66 -9.26
CA THR A 14 6.20 5.00 -8.17
C THR A 14 5.46 5.14 -6.84
N LYS A 15 4.33 5.87 -6.83
CA LYS A 15 3.52 6.05 -5.63
C LYS A 15 2.87 4.75 -5.15
N ALA A 16 2.41 3.89 -6.04
CA ALA A 16 1.94 2.55 -5.70
C ALA A 16 3.04 1.74 -4.98
N GLY A 17 4.27 1.76 -5.50
CA GLY A 17 5.42 1.11 -4.87
C GLY A 17 5.78 1.68 -3.49
N GLU A 18 5.74 3.00 -3.34
CA GLU A 18 5.97 3.66 -2.03
C GLU A 18 4.93 3.26 -0.99
N LEU A 19 3.64 3.18 -1.37
CA LEU A 19 2.56 2.74 -0.50
C LEU A 19 2.78 1.31 -0.02
N ARG A 20 3.11 0.39 -0.92
CA ARG A 20 3.42 -1.01 -0.57
C ARG A 20 4.63 -1.11 0.35
N LYS A 21 5.68 -0.33 0.09
CA LYS A 21 6.86 -0.27 0.97
C LYS A 21 6.50 0.23 2.37
N SER A 22 5.65 1.26 2.48
CA SER A 22 5.19 1.76 3.77
C SER A 22 4.35 0.72 4.51
N SER A 23 3.45 0.02 3.81
CA SER A 23 2.65 -1.09 4.35
C SER A 23 3.55 -2.20 4.91
N ALA A 24 4.54 -2.66 4.14
CA ALA A 24 5.49 -3.69 4.57
C ALA A 24 6.30 -3.28 5.81
N ASN A 25 6.71 -2.00 5.91
CA ASN A 25 7.40 -1.49 7.09
C ASN A 25 6.51 -1.53 8.34
N ILE A 26 5.23 -1.13 8.21
CA ILE A 26 4.28 -1.17 9.32
C ILE A 26 4.04 -2.62 9.76
N GLN A 27 3.87 -3.56 8.81
CA GLN A 27 3.76 -5.00 9.09
C GLN A 27 4.96 -5.52 9.88
N SER A 28 6.17 -5.14 9.48
CA SER A 28 7.39 -5.53 10.17
C SER A 28 7.42 -5.02 11.62
N ILE A 29 7.06 -3.74 11.84
CA ILE A 29 7.02 -3.15 13.19
C ILE A 29 6.00 -3.87 14.07
N ILE A 30 4.80 -4.16 13.57
CA ILE A 30 3.79 -4.90 14.33
C ILE A 30 4.29 -6.31 14.68
N GLY A 31 4.93 -6.99 13.73
CA GLY A 31 5.56 -8.29 13.97
C GLY A 31 6.63 -8.24 15.07
N GLN A 32 7.46 -7.20 15.08
CA GLN A 32 8.46 -6.98 16.12
C GLN A 32 7.82 -6.78 17.49
N VAL A 33 6.81 -5.89 17.60
CA VAL A 33 6.11 -5.64 18.87
C VAL A 33 5.42 -6.92 19.37
N LYS A 34 4.81 -7.71 18.48
CA LYS A 34 4.21 -9.01 18.84
C LYS A 34 5.23 -9.99 19.45
N SER A 35 6.44 -10.02 18.88
CA SER A 35 7.54 -10.85 19.35
C SER A 35 8.04 -10.39 20.73
N GLU A 36 8.21 -9.08 20.92
CA GLU A 36 8.62 -8.50 22.20
C GLU A 36 7.59 -8.76 23.31
N ILE A 37 6.30 -8.58 23.01
CA ILE A 37 5.22 -8.89 23.96
C ILE A 37 5.23 -10.39 24.33
N SER A 38 5.45 -11.26 23.34
CA SER A 38 5.50 -12.71 23.57
C SER A 38 6.70 -13.12 24.43
N SER A 39 7.86 -12.47 24.27
CA SER A 39 9.05 -12.75 25.08
C SER A 39 8.94 -12.24 26.51
N MET A 40 8.20 -11.16 26.74
CA MET A 40 7.93 -10.62 28.08
C MET A 40 6.90 -11.44 28.87
N LYS A 41 6.11 -12.28 28.20
CA LYS A 41 5.04 -13.08 28.83
C LYS A 41 5.55 -14.04 29.91
N SER A 42 6.82 -14.48 29.85
CA SER A 42 7.43 -15.29 30.91
C SER A 42 7.77 -14.52 32.18
N THR A 43 7.86 -13.20 32.09
CA THR A 43 8.30 -12.31 33.17
C THR A 43 7.13 -11.49 33.74
N TRP A 44 6.02 -11.45 33.02
CA TRP A 44 4.87 -10.60 33.31
C TRP A 44 3.62 -11.47 33.56
N GLU A 45 3.61 -12.19 34.69
CA GLU A 45 2.41 -12.89 35.17
C GLU A 45 1.47 -11.90 35.88
N GLY A 46 0.24 -11.75 35.38
CA GLY A 46 -0.80 -10.95 36.03
C GLY A 46 -1.84 -10.35 35.08
N ALA A 47 -3.01 -9.99 35.61
CA ALA A 47 -4.17 -9.49 34.84
C ALA A 47 -3.87 -8.24 33.99
N ALA A 48 -2.90 -7.41 34.38
CA ALA A 48 -2.48 -6.25 33.59
C ALA A 48 -1.76 -6.65 32.29
N ALA A 49 -0.92 -7.69 32.32
CA ALA A 49 -0.20 -8.19 31.15
C ALA A 49 -1.17 -8.80 30.13
N GLU A 50 -2.13 -9.61 30.60
CA GLU A 50 -3.18 -10.19 29.75
C GLU A 50 -4.00 -9.12 29.03
N LYS A 51 -4.33 -8.01 29.74
CA LYS A 51 -5.06 -6.89 29.15
C LYS A 51 -4.24 -6.17 28.06
N TYR A 52 -2.92 -6.02 28.24
CA TYR A 52 -2.05 -5.43 27.21
C TYR A 52 -1.92 -6.33 25.99
N VAL A 53 -1.70 -7.64 26.18
CA VAL A 53 -1.65 -8.62 25.08
C VAL A 53 -2.96 -8.59 24.28
N THR A 54 -4.10 -8.55 24.97
CA THR A 54 -5.41 -8.51 24.33
C THR A 54 -5.59 -7.26 23.47
N GLN A 55 -5.28 -6.07 24.02
CA GLN A 55 -5.36 -4.81 23.27
C GLN A 55 -4.41 -4.79 22.07
N PHE A 56 -3.20 -5.33 22.22
CA PHE A 56 -2.25 -5.38 21.11
C PHE A 56 -2.70 -6.34 20.01
N ASN A 57 -3.25 -7.50 20.36
CA ASN A 57 -3.80 -8.43 19.37
C ASN A 57 -4.96 -7.79 18.59
N GLN A 58 -5.88 -7.11 19.28
CA GLN A 58 -6.95 -6.35 18.64
C GLN A 58 -6.40 -5.29 17.68
N LEU A 59 -5.40 -4.52 18.11
CA LEU A 59 -4.74 -3.54 17.25
C LEU A 59 -4.11 -4.22 16.03
N SER A 60 -3.38 -5.32 16.22
CA SER A 60 -2.76 -6.09 15.15
C SER A 60 -3.78 -6.59 14.13
N ASP A 61 -4.95 -7.03 14.59
CA ASP A 61 -6.04 -7.49 13.73
C ASP A 61 -6.66 -6.31 12.94
N ASP A 62 -6.86 -5.15 13.58
CA ASP A 62 -7.35 -3.93 12.92
C ASP A 62 -6.38 -3.44 11.81
N PHE A 63 -5.09 -3.72 11.93
CA PHE A 63 -4.12 -3.37 10.90
C PHE A 63 -4.23 -4.23 9.65
N GLN A 64 -4.77 -5.45 9.74
CA GLN A 64 -5.01 -6.32 8.58
C GLN A 64 -5.89 -5.61 7.54
N GLU A 65 -7.04 -5.06 7.97
CA GLU A 65 -7.96 -4.32 7.11
C GLU A 65 -7.28 -3.07 6.51
N ARG A 66 -6.42 -2.40 7.28
CA ARG A 66 -5.68 -1.23 6.81
C ARG A 66 -4.68 -1.58 5.70
N TYR A 67 -4.05 -2.74 5.77
CA TYR A 67 -3.15 -3.20 4.70
C TYR A 67 -3.92 -3.46 3.41
N ASP A 68 -5.11 -4.04 3.50
CA ASP A 68 -5.96 -4.29 2.33
C ASP A 68 -6.36 -2.97 1.66
N VAL A 69 -6.68 -1.94 2.44
CA VAL A 69 -6.99 -0.60 1.89
C VAL A 69 -5.77 0.00 1.18
N ILE A 70 -4.57 -0.11 1.77
CA ILE A 70 -3.34 0.40 1.13
C ILE A 70 -3.05 -0.35 -0.16
N GLU A 71 -3.22 -1.68 -0.18
CA GLU A 71 -3.00 -2.51 -1.37
C GLU A 71 -4.01 -2.18 -2.46
N ASN A 72 -5.30 -2.05 -2.12
CA ASN A 72 -6.33 -1.67 -3.08
C ASN A 72 -6.05 -0.31 -3.72
N TYR A 73 -5.52 0.65 -2.95
CA TYR A 73 -5.15 1.95 -3.50
C TYR A 73 -3.88 1.89 -4.37
N ALA A 74 -2.91 1.03 -4.02
CA ALA A 74 -1.76 0.78 -4.88
C ALA A 74 -2.17 0.15 -6.21
N ILE A 75 -3.06 -0.84 -6.20
CA ILE A 75 -3.65 -1.46 -7.41
C ILE A 75 -4.39 -0.41 -8.25
N PHE A 76 -5.18 0.45 -7.61
CA PHE A 76 -5.88 1.54 -8.30
C PHE A 76 -4.91 2.45 -9.07
N LEU A 77 -3.79 2.84 -8.45
CA LEU A 77 -2.77 3.67 -9.10
C LEU A 77 -2.08 2.94 -10.26
N GLU A 78 -1.86 1.64 -10.16
CA GLU A 78 -1.29 0.84 -11.25
C GLU A 78 -2.24 0.70 -12.43
N ASN A 79 -3.53 0.46 -12.17
CA ASN A 79 -4.56 0.38 -13.20
C ASN A 79 -4.71 1.73 -13.91
N ALA A 80 -4.76 2.84 -13.15
CA ALA A 80 -4.79 4.17 -13.73
C ALA A 80 -3.55 4.41 -14.62
N ALA A 81 -2.35 4.08 -14.15
CA ALA A 81 -1.12 4.22 -14.94
C ALA A 81 -1.17 3.43 -16.25
N GLN A 82 -1.78 2.25 -16.24
CA GLN A 82 -1.94 1.42 -17.43
C GLN A 82 -2.94 2.04 -18.42
N GLU A 83 -4.12 2.44 -17.95
CA GLU A 83 -5.15 3.09 -18.78
C GLU A 83 -4.62 4.37 -19.45
N PHE A 84 -3.84 5.17 -18.72
CA PHE A 84 -3.20 6.37 -19.29
C PHE A 84 -2.17 6.02 -20.37
N ALA A 85 -1.34 4.98 -20.16
CA ALA A 85 -0.35 4.56 -21.15
C ALA A 85 -0.99 4.00 -22.44
N ASP A 86 -2.10 3.28 -22.29
CA ASP A 86 -2.84 2.71 -23.41
C ASP A 86 -3.54 3.81 -24.22
N ALA A 87 -4.15 4.79 -23.54
CA ALA A 87 -4.78 5.94 -24.18
C ALA A 87 -3.78 6.79 -24.96
N GLU A 88 -2.58 7.02 -24.40
CA GLU A 88 -1.53 7.76 -25.09
C GLU A 88 -1.02 7.01 -26.33
N SER A 89 -0.83 5.69 -26.24
CA SER A 89 -0.38 4.86 -27.37
C SER A 89 -1.41 4.82 -28.52
N ALA A 90 -2.71 4.81 -28.19
CA ALA A 90 -3.78 4.90 -29.18
C ALA A 90 -3.76 6.24 -29.93
N ASN A 91 -3.57 7.35 -29.20
CA ASN A 91 -3.50 8.69 -29.80
C ASN A 91 -2.30 8.82 -30.76
N VAL A 92 -1.13 8.29 -30.40
CA VAL A 92 0.07 8.31 -31.27
C VAL A 92 -0.16 7.51 -32.56
N THR A 93 -0.84 6.36 -32.48
CA THR A 93 -1.10 5.50 -33.65
C THR A 93 -2.06 6.17 -34.63
N GLU A 94 -3.05 6.92 -34.13
CA GLU A 94 -4.02 7.62 -34.97
C GLU A 94 -3.40 8.87 -35.64
N GLU A 95 -2.51 9.57 -34.94
CA GLU A 95 -1.75 10.70 -35.52
C GLU A 95 -0.81 10.26 -36.66
N ASP A 96 -0.12 9.11 -36.51
CA ASP A 96 0.74 8.54 -37.57
C ASP A 96 -0.07 8.10 -38.82
N ASN A 97 -1.27 7.54 -38.63
CA ASN A 97 -2.14 7.16 -39.73
C ASN A 97 -2.74 8.36 -40.47
N LEU A 98 -2.91 9.51 -39.81
CA LEU A 98 -3.39 10.74 -40.44
C LEU A 98 -2.30 11.48 -41.24
N LEU A 99 -1.02 11.11 -41.06
CA LEU A 99 0.13 11.68 -41.74
C LEU A 99 0.65 10.82 -42.93
N THR A 100 -0.01 9.70 -43.24
CA THR A 100 0.26 8.84 -44.42
C THR A 100 -0.88 8.90 -45.44
#